data_AF-A0A3G9GGC5-F1
#
_entry.id   AF-A0A3G9GGC5-F1
#
_cell.length_a   1.000
_cell.length_b   1.000
_cell.length_c   1.000
_cell.angle_alpha   90.00
_cell.angle_beta   90.00
_cell.angle_gamma   90.00
#
_symmetry.space_group_name_H-M   'P 1'
#
loop_
_entity.id
_entity.type
_entity.pdbx_description
1 polymer ?
#
loop_
_entity_poly.entity_id
_entity_poly.type
_entity_poly.pdbx_seq_one_letter_code
_entity_poly.pdbx_strand_id
1 'polypeptide(L)'
;MLLPPIATGLAGKVSLSGQAACQTNAHYIHSRSRLCMPHVFVRQATLAWRPMTLGDGSHCQRQPSGLHLAAEGLHSHCALHNKEDIMTLTFSRLQATARPSILEHLSVLSPDDRFTRFGLELSPAAVAAYVDSINFNRDIVIGAHYRALLIGVVHIAVFQHEAYPCGELGISVDSFCQGKGIGRLLFDQALQHARRRKVNRLRIQYLRRNGRMASLCRGLSTHFAQEGEETACQITLAEDDVANACRYEMLDGIEVFHADAAPAHGHVLFIHGVAGDGWQWRENMLPWFAAHGLSGSALSLRGHGGSAARQNQTLRDYEQDVQQVLDGLPGKPDLIVGHSMGGFLTQRVLEGNTDLHRASLICSVPPWGLLPGTLDKVVEFMGDPLGKAIAIQAAEGKPAYVNPDNVSARVQVIGGSRDKLIPPEVVAATARSYDTTPVMIEDAGHAVISSSKWQSVAEQVLHHLLAS
;
A
#
# COMPACT_ATOMS: atom_id res chain seq x y z
N MET A 1 -22.49 57.42 33.80
CA MET A 1 -22.58 57.40 35.28
C MET A 1 -21.46 56.48 35.75
N LEU A 2 -20.41 57.09 36.34
CA LEU A 2 -19.28 56.51 37.11
C LEU A 2 -18.42 55.44 36.40
N LEU A 3 -17.35 55.78 35.66
CA LEU A 3 -15.98 56.23 36.06
C LEU A 3 -15.12 55.17 36.84
N PRO A 4 -13.79 55.15 36.62
CA PRO A 4 -12.91 53.96 36.46
C PRO A 4 -11.74 53.99 37.48
N PRO A 5 -10.43 53.84 37.15
CA PRO A 5 -9.59 52.75 36.58
C PRO A 5 -8.43 52.30 37.55
N ILE A 6 -7.36 51.67 37.00
CA ILE A 6 -5.95 51.57 37.48
C ILE A 6 -5.72 50.61 38.68
N ALA A 7 -4.58 49.94 38.95
CA ALA A 7 -3.21 49.94 38.42
C ALA A 7 -2.44 48.70 38.92
N THR A 8 -1.51 48.21 38.09
CA THR A 8 -0.08 47.91 38.37
C THR A 8 0.41 47.17 39.63
N GLY A 9 1.38 46.27 39.39
CA GLY A 9 2.65 46.18 40.12
C GLY A 9 2.76 44.98 41.07
N LEU A 10 3.63 43.99 40.82
CA LEU A 10 5.11 43.98 40.91
C LEU A 10 5.60 43.31 42.21
N ALA A 11 6.81 42.73 42.10
CA ALA A 11 7.64 42.06 43.12
C ALA A 11 7.32 40.57 43.36
N GLY A 12 8.28 39.65 43.38
CA GLY A 12 9.74 39.65 43.25
C GLY A 12 10.18 38.16 43.23
N LYS A 13 10.96 37.71 42.25
CA LYS A 13 12.43 37.56 42.24
C LYS A 13 13.01 36.54 43.23
N VAL A 14 13.88 35.68 42.67
CA VAL A 14 14.99 34.88 43.26
C VAL A 14 14.62 33.48 43.78
N SER A 15 15.37 32.39 43.60
CA SER A 15 16.27 31.83 42.57
C SER A 15 16.68 30.43 43.04
N LEU A 16 16.85 29.49 42.11
CA LEU A 16 17.79 28.35 42.11
C LEU A 16 17.74 27.31 43.26
N SER A 17 17.40 26.07 42.90
CA SER A 17 18.35 24.92 42.91
C SER A 17 17.62 23.57 42.76
N GLY A 18 18.29 22.59 42.15
CA GLY A 18 18.11 21.19 42.51
C GLY A 18 17.28 20.30 41.59
N GLN A 19 17.99 19.60 40.70
CA GLN A 19 17.90 18.16 40.44
C GLN A 19 16.53 17.49 40.11
N ALA A 20 16.50 16.96 38.89
CA ALA A 20 15.92 15.71 38.43
C ALA A 20 15.06 14.87 39.40
N ALA A 21 13.80 14.63 39.03
CA ALA A 21 13.16 13.33 39.20
C ALA A 21 12.02 13.15 38.20
N CYS A 22 12.11 12.04 37.48
CA CYS A 22 11.10 11.45 36.62
C CYS A 22 9.87 11.07 37.45
N GLN A 23 8.66 11.49 37.07
CA GLN A 23 7.42 10.84 37.50
C GLN A 23 6.30 11.07 36.47
N THR A 24 6.03 10.00 35.73
CA THR A 24 4.85 9.79 34.89
C THR A 24 3.59 9.73 35.77
N ASN A 25 2.59 10.56 35.48
CA ASN A 25 1.23 10.35 35.98
C ASN A 25 0.25 10.32 34.81
N ALA A 26 -0.32 9.13 34.60
CA ALA A 26 -1.44 8.88 33.71
C ALA A 26 -2.74 9.35 34.40
N HIS A 27 -3.54 10.17 33.71
CA HIS A 27 -4.93 10.42 34.07
C HIS A 27 -5.84 10.00 32.92
N TYR A 28 -6.58 8.93 33.17
CA TYR A 28 -7.75 8.49 32.40
C TYR A 28 -8.91 9.46 32.65
N ILE A 29 -9.50 10.01 31.57
CA ILE A 29 -10.83 10.62 31.61
C ILE A 29 -11.66 9.99 30.48
N HIS A 30 -12.76 9.36 30.87
CA HIS A 30 -13.81 8.88 29.98
C HIS A 30 -14.63 10.06 29.44
N SER A 31 -14.88 10.09 28.13
CA SER A 31 -16.06 10.75 27.57
C SER A 31 -16.65 9.92 26.43
N ARG A 32 -17.98 9.79 26.47
CA ARG A 32 -18.82 9.07 25.51
C ARG A 32 -19.03 9.93 24.26
N SER A 33 -18.96 9.35 23.05
CA SER A 33 -20.10 9.20 22.11
C SER A 33 -19.69 9.05 20.62
N ARG A 34 -20.47 8.20 19.92
CA ARG A 34 -20.73 8.07 18.45
C ARG A 34 -19.78 7.21 17.57
N LEU A 35 -20.26 5.98 17.33
CA LEU A 35 -20.26 5.20 16.08
C LEU A 35 -19.08 5.41 15.11
N CYS A 36 -18.00 4.67 15.33
CA CYS A 36 -17.03 4.30 14.29
C CYS A 36 -17.29 2.86 13.84
N MET A 37 -17.17 2.62 12.53
CA MET A 37 -17.30 1.31 11.88
C MET A 37 -16.29 0.29 12.44
N PRO A 38 -16.58 -1.03 12.36
CA PRO A 38 -15.73 -2.03 12.98
C PRO A 38 -14.41 -2.16 12.20
N HIS A 39 -13.34 -1.65 12.78
CA HIS A 39 -12.00 -2.19 12.55
C HIS A 39 -12.06 -3.68 12.89
N VAL A 40 -12.11 -4.53 11.85
CA VAL A 40 -11.92 -5.97 12.02
C VAL A 40 -10.46 -6.16 12.45
N PHE A 41 -10.28 -6.35 13.75
CA PHE A 41 -9.06 -6.69 14.48
C PHE A 41 -7.79 -5.88 14.16
N VAL A 42 -7.73 -4.66 14.67
CA VAL A 42 -6.48 -4.14 15.26
C VAL A 42 -6.76 -3.79 16.72
N ARG A 43 -6.79 -4.80 17.60
CA ARG A 43 -6.50 -4.55 19.00
C ARG A 43 -4.99 -4.47 19.13
N GLN A 44 -4.48 -3.28 19.40
CA GLN A 44 -3.15 -3.09 19.98
C GLN A 44 -3.07 -3.90 21.27
N ALA A 45 -2.43 -5.07 21.21
CA ALA A 45 -1.76 -5.67 22.35
C ALA A 45 -0.26 -5.50 22.11
N THR A 46 0.28 -4.35 22.49
CA THR A 46 1.71 -4.15 22.68
C THR A 46 2.15 -5.00 23.85
N LEU A 47 2.47 -6.28 23.61
CA LEU A 47 3.32 -7.06 24.50
C LEU A 47 4.75 -6.86 24.04
N ALA A 48 5.50 -6.07 24.81
CA ALA A 48 6.95 -5.96 24.67
C ALA A 48 7.57 -7.34 24.91
N TRP A 49 7.92 -8.05 23.85
CA TRP A 49 8.68 -9.30 23.93
C TRP A 49 10.17 -8.98 24.06
N ARG A 50 10.73 -9.19 25.26
CA ARG A 50 12.19 -9.21 25.46
C ARG A 50 12.72 -10.60 25.12
N PRO A 51 13.80 -10.73 24.34
CA PRO A 51 14.44 -12.03 24.12
C PRO A 51 15.16 -12.49 25.39
N MET A 52 14.85 -13.70 25.86
CA MET A 52 15.67 -14.43 26.82
C MET A 52 16.92 -14.95 26.10
N THR A 53 18.09 -14.61 26.63
CA THR A 53 19.37 -15.19 26.22
C THR A 53 19.49 -16.63 26.73
N LEU A 54 19.65 -17.58 25.80
CA LEU A 54 20.20 -18.92 26.01
C LEU A 54 21.38 -18.99 25.04
N GLY A 55 22.63 -19.19 25.45
CA GLY A 55 23.11 -20.27 26.32
C GLY A 55 23.69 -21.35 25.39
N ASP A 56 25.02 -21.37 25.29
CA ASP A 56 25.86 -22.21 24.41
C ASP A 56 25.38 -23.67 24.24
N GLY A 57 25.49 -24.18 23.00
CA GLY A 57 25.18 -25.58 22.69
C GLY A 57 25.47 -26.01 21.26
N SER A 58 26.77 -26.16 20.96
CA SER A 58 27.39 -27.15 20.05
C SER A 58 26.75 -27.47 18.67
N HIS A 59 27.50 -27.07 17.64
CA HIS A 59 27.63 -27.59 16.28
C HIS A 59 26.97 -28.93 15.90
N CYS A 60 26.31 -28.92 14.73
CA CYS A 60 26.42 -30.00 13.77
C CYS A 60 26.43 -29.43 12.34
N GLN A 61 27.59 -29.46 11.69
CA GLN A 61 27.81 -29.06 10.30
C GLN A 61 27.24 -30.10 9.35
N ARG A 62 26.49 -29.67 8.33
CA ARG A 62 26.43 -30.33 7.02
C ARG A 62 26.52 -29.29 5.91
N GLN A 63 27.55 -29.43 5.09
CA GLN A 63 27.80 -28.64 3.90
C GLN A 63 26.83 -29.00 2.75
N PRO A 64 26.64 -28.09 1.77
CA PRO A 64 25.59 -28.16 0.78
C PRO A 64 26.05 -28.86 -0.51
N SER A 65 25.18 -29.69 -1.09
CA SER A 65 25.30 -30.14 -2.48
C SER A 65 24.50 -29.19 -3.38
N GLY A 66 25.21 -28.46 -4.24
CA GLY A 66 24.64 -27.50 -5.16
C GLY A 66 23.87 -28.14 -6.32
N LEU A 67 22.86 -27.41 -6.81
CA LEU A 67 22.38 -27.51 -8.17
C LEU A 67 21.92 -26.11 -8.62
N HIS A 68 22.71 -25.51 -9.51
CA HIS A 68 22.29 -24.42 -10.38
C HIS A 68 21.24 -24.93 -11.36
N LEU A 69 20.12 -24.21 -11.49
CA LEU A 69 19.32 -24.24 -12.71
C LEU A 69 18.75 -22.85 -12.99
N ALA A 70 18.97 -22.43 -14.22
CA ALA A 70 18.74 -21.12 -14.79
C ALA A 70 17.26 -20.76 -14.92
N ALA A 71 17.01 -19.46 -14.95
CA ALA A 71 15.74 -18.85 -15.30
C ALA A 71 15.50 -18.98 -16.81
N GLU A 72 14.38 -19.58 -17.21
CA GLU A 72 13.76 -19.39 -18.52
C GLU A 72 12.25 -19.63 -18.40
N GLY A 73 11.47 -18.74 -19.01
CA GLY A 73 10.02 -18.71 -18.90
C GLY A 73 9.37 -19.91 -19.57
N LEU A 74 8.43 -20.58 -18.88
CA LEU A 74 7.54 -21.54 -19.50
C LEU A 74 6.17 -21.52 -18.84
N HIS A 75 5.15 -21.32 -19.68
CA HIS A 75 3.78 -21.76 -19.41
C HIS A 75 3.79 -23.27 -19.13
N SER A 76 3.52 -23.68 -17.90
CA SER A 76 3.46 -25.09 -17.52
C SER A 76 2.07 -25.66 -17.82
N HIS A 77 1.88 -26.14 -19.06
CA HIS A 77 0.86 -27.14 -19.35
C HIS A 77 1.34 -28.51 -18.87
N CYS A 78 0.85 -28.97 -17.72
CA CYS A 78 1.05 -30.35 -17.28
C CYS A 78 -0.04 -31.22 -17.93
N ALA A 79 0.34 -32.02 -18.92
CA ALA A 79 -0.58 -32.89 -19.66
C ALA A 79 -0.82 -34.21 -18.90
N LEU A 80 -2.02 -34.39 -18.37
CA LEU A 80 -2.58 -35.68 -17.97
C LEU A 80 -3.66 -36.06 -19.01
N HIS A 81 -3.35 -37.01 -19.90
CA HIS A 81 -4.33 -37.73 -20.72
C HIS A 81 -4.91 -38.89 -19.88
N ASN A 82 -6.17 -39.30 -19.88
CA ASN A 82 -7.40 -38.82 -20.51
C ASN A 82 -8.59 -39.47 -19.76
N LYS A 83 -9.62 -38.71 -19.38
CA LYS A 83 -11.01 -39.15 -19.10
C LYS A 83 -11.91 -37.90 -19.05
N GLU A 84 -12.45 -37.56 -20.22
CA GLU A 84 -13.53 -36.60 -20.52
C GLU A 84 -14.62 -36.59 -19.41
N ASP A 85 -15.09 -35.52 -18.76
CA ASP A 85 -15.00 -34.05 -18.84
C ASP A 85 -14.29 -33.45 -17.60
N ILE A 86 -13.01 -33.09 -17.69
CA ILE A 86 -12.20 -32.74 -16.52
C ILE A 86 -12.39 -31.27 -16.12
N MET A 87 -12.72 -31.02 -14.85
CA MET A 87 -12.90 -29.69 -14.28
C MET A 87 -11.65 -28.79 -14.48
N THR A 88 -11.68 -27.91 -15.48
CA THR A 88 -10.63 -26.89 -15.64
C THR A 88 -10.82 -25.80 -14.58
N LEU A 89 -10.28 -26.04 -13.40
CA LEU A 89 -10.15 -25.02 -12.36
C LEU A 89 -9.14 -23.98 -12.82
N THR A 90 -9.51 -22.70 -12.76
CA THR A 90 -8.58 -21.59 -13.03
C THR A 90 -8.36 -20.75 -11.79
N PHE A 91 -7.12 -20.29 -11.60
CA PHE A 91 -6.75 -19.43 -10.49
C PHE A 91 -6.29 -18.09 -11.04
N SER A 92 -6.82 -17.00 -10.49
CA SER A 92 -6.45 -15.65 -10.93
C SER A 92 -6.38 -14.68 -9.77
N ARG A 93 -5.49 -13.69 -9.89
CA ARG A 93 -5.50 -12.52 -9.00
C ARG A 93 -6.77 -11.73 -9.31
N LEU A 94 -7.60 -11.53 -8.29
CA LEU A 94 -8.82 -10.74 -8.41
C LEU A 94 -8.51 -9.24 -8.38
N GLN A 95 -9.25 -8.46 -9.16
CA GLN A 95 -9.19 -7.00 -9.19
C GLN A 95 -10.43 -6.41 -8.49
N ALA A 96 -10.49 -5.08 -8.32
CA ALA A 96 -11.63 -4.41 -7.69
C ALA A 96 -12.98 -4.71 -8.38
N THR A 97 -12.96 -4.97 -9.69
CA THR A 97 -14.13 -5.41 -10.47
C THR A 97 -14.73 -6.74 -9.99
N ALA A 98 -13.97 -7.56 -9.24
CA ALA A 98 -14.44 -8.83 -8.68
C ALA A 98 -15.22 -8.67 -7.37
N ARG A 99 -15.33 -7.46 -6.79
CA ARG A 99 -16.08 -7.22 -5.53
C ARG A 99 -17.46 -7.89 -5.52
N PRO A 100 -18.32 -7.77 -6.56
CA PRO A 100 -19.62 -8.44 -6.56
C PRO A 100 -19.53 -9.97 -6.43
N SER A 101 -18.61 -10.60 -7.16
CA SER A 101 -18.41 -12.06 -7.11
C SER A 101 -17.86 -12.53 -5.76
N ILE A 102 -16.99 -11.74 -5.11
CA ILE A 102 -16.47 -12.05 -3.77
C ILE A 102 -17.60 -11.94 -2.74
N LEU A 103 -18.44 -10.90 -2.83
CA LEU A 103 -19.60 -10.73 -1.96
C LEU A 103 -20.58 -11.90 -2.11
N GLU A 104 -20.89 -12.30 -3.34
CA GLU A 104 -21.74 -13.46 -3.63
C GLU A 104 -21.16 -14.73 -3.00
N HIS A 105 -19.89 -15.05 -3.29
CA HIS A 105 -19.19 -16.21 -2.73
C HIS A 105 -19.23 -16.25 -1.20
N LEU A 106 -18.94 -15.12 -0.52
CA LEU A 106 -18.96 -15.05 0.94
C LEU A 106 -20.37 -15.12 1.54
N SER A 107 -21.38 -14.67 0.81
CA SER A 107 -22.77 -14.66 1.25
C SER A 107 -23.42 -16.05 1.20
N VAL A 108 -23.01 -16.90 0.24
CA VAL A 108 -23.54 -18.26 0.10
C VAL A 108 -22.87 -19.28 1.01
N LEU A 109 -21.77 -18.92 1.68
CA LEU A 109 -21.12 -19.79 2.67
C LEU A 109 -22.10 -20.16 3.80
N SER A 110 -22.02 -21.41 4.25
CA SER A 110 -22.72 -21.85 5.46
C SER A 110 -22.31 -20.98 6.67
N PRO A 111 -23.15 -20.84 7.72
CA PRO A 111 -22.78 -20.11 8.93
C PRO A 111 -21.44 -20.58 9.53
N ASP A 112 -21.20 -21.90 9.54
CA ASP A 112 -19.96 -22.49 10.04
C ASP A 112 -18.74 -22.15 9.16
N ASP A 113 -18.89 -22.22 7.83
CA ASP A 113 -17.80 -21.86 6.91
C ASP A 113 -17.47 -20.37 6.99
N ARG A 114 -18.49 -19.51 7.15
CA ARG A 114 -18.29 -18.08 7.37
C ARG A 114 -17.62 -17.82 8.72
N PHE A 115 -18.05 -18.48 9.78
CA PHE A 115 -17.41 -18.37 11.11
C PHE A 115 -15.95 -18.81 11.06
N THR A 116 -15.64 -19.95 10.44
CA THR A 116 -14.25 -20.42 10.31
C THR A 116 -13.38 -19.53 9.42
N ARG A 117 -13.99 -18.80 8.46
CA ARG A 117 -13.31 -17.82 7.61
C ARG A 117 -12.95 -16.54 8.36
N PHE A 118 -13.82 -16.05 9.24
CA PHE A 118 -13.67 -14.73 9.88
C PHE A 118 -13.31 -14.78 11.36
N GLY A 119 -13.43 -15.93 12.02
CA GLY A 119 -13.27 -16.08 13.46
C GLY A 119 -14.45 -15.54 14.29
N LEU A 120 -15.44 -14.92 13.64
CA LEU A 120 -16.65 -14.42 14.28
C LEU A 120 -17.86 -14.51 13.34
N GLU A 121 -19.07 -14.38 13.90
CA GLU A 121 -20.28 -14.24 13.10
C GLU A 121 -20.39 -12.84 12.53
N LEU A 122 -20.50 -12.76 11.20
CA LEU A 122 -20.73 -11.51 10.48
C LEU A 122 -22.17 -11.43 9.97
N SER A 123 -22.76 -10.24 10.12
CA SER A 123 -24.01 -9.90 9.45
C SER A 123 -23.78 -9.69 7.94
N PRO A 124 -24.83 -9.78 7.09
CA PRO A 124 -24.69 -9.50 5.66
C PRO A 124 -24.08 -8.11 5.37
N ALA A 125 -24.46 -7.10 6.17
CA ALA A 125 -23.90 -5.75 6.05
C ALA A 125 -22.40 -5.70 6.42
N ALA A 126 -21.97 -6.49 7.42
CA ALA A 126 -20.56 -6.57 7.77
C ALA A 126 -19.73 -7.32 6.72
N VAL A 127 -20.30 -8.34 6.05
CA VAL A 127 -19.66 -9.00 4.91
C VAL A 127 -19.49 -8.03 3.74
N ALA A 128 -20.53 -7.26 3.41
CA ALA A 128 -20.45 -6.23 2.37
C ALA A 128 -19.38 -5.18 2.70
N ALA A 129 -19.39 -4.63 3.93
CA ALA A 129 -18.39 -3.66 4.38
C ALA A 129 -16.96 -4.22 4.34
N TYR A 130 -16.78 -5.50 4.70
CA TYR A 130 -15.50 -6.18 4.56
C TYR A 130 -15.06 -6.23 3.08
N VAL A 131 -15.94 -6.64 2.16
CA VAL A 131 -15.61 -6.72 0.72
C VAL A 131 -15.28 -5.33 0.17
N ASP A 132 -15.99 -4.29 0.59
CA ASP A 132 -15.72 -2.90 0.19
C ASP A 132 -14.38 -2.39 0.73
N SER A 133 -13.98 -2.84 1.92
CA SER A 133 -12.71 -2.44 2.54
C SER A 133 -11.45 -3.05 1.91
N ILE A 134 -11.57 -4.09 1.08
CA ILE A 134 -10.41 -4.74 0.44
C ILE A 134 -9.68 -3.73 -0.43
N ASN A 135 -8.37 -3.53 -0.17
CA ASN A 135 -7.50 -2.70 -0.99
C ASN A 135 -6.80 -3.58 -2.01
N PHE A 136 -7.31 -3.63 -3.24
CA PHE A 136 -6.79 -4.51 -4.29
C PHE A 136 -5.37 -4.14 -4.78
N ASN A 137 -4.86 -2.95 -4.48
CA ASN A 137 -3.49 -2.56 -4.81
C ASN A 137 -2.47 -3.05 -3.79
N ARG A 138 -2.88 -3.10 -2.52
CA ARG A 138 -2.03 -3.50 -1.40
C ARG A 138 -2.15 -4.98 -1.07
N ASP A 139 -3.39 -5.46 -0.95
CA ASP A 139 -3.71 -6.81 -0.46
C ASP A 139 -3.43 -7.87 -1.53
N ILE A 140 -3.52 -9.15 -1.18
CA ILE A 140 -3.39 -10.28 -2.12
C ILE A 140 -4.69 -11.10 -2.10
N VAL A 141 -5.44 -11.06 -3.19
CA VAL A 141 -6.73 -11.74 -3.34
C VAL A 141 -6.68 -12.68 -4.55
N ILE A 142 -6.78 -13.98 -4.33
CA ILE A 142 -6.74 -14.98 -5.40
C ILE A 142 -8.06 -15.75 -5.39
N GLY A 143 -8.68 -15.84 -6.56
CA GLY A 143 -9.92 -16.57 -6.78
C GLY A 143 -9.69 -17.90 -7.48
N ALA A 144 -10.39 -18.94 -7.06
CA ALA A 144 -10.51 -20.21 -7.76
C ALA A 144 -11.84 -20.22 -8.52
N HIS A 145 -11.81 -20.47 -9.82
CA HIS A 145 -12.98 -20.45 -10.68
C HIS A 145 -13.27 -21.81 -11.29
N TYR A 146 -14.56 -22.14 -11.40
CA TYR A 146 -15.06 -23.27 -12.14
C TYR A 146 -16.20 -22.82 -13.05
N ARG A 147 -16.04 -22.99 -14.37
CA ARG A 147 -17.00 -22.51 -15.39
C ARG A 147 -17.40 -21.04 -15.16
N ALA A 148 -16.40 -20.18 -14.93
CA ALA A 148 -16.51 -18.76 -14.60
C ALA A 148 -17.13 -18.41 -13.22
N LEU A 149 -17.62 -19.40 -12.46
CA LEU A 149 -18.09 -19.18 -11.09
C LEU A 149 -16.93 -19.14 -10.11
N LEU A 150 -16.91 -18.15 -9.23
CA LEU A 150 -15.94 -18.06 -8.14
C LEU A 150 -16.35 -19.05 -7.04
N ILE A 151 -15.55 -20.10 -6.85
CA ILE A 151 -15.83 -21.19 -5.90
C ILE A 151 -14.88 -21.20 -4.70
N GLY A 152 -13.94 -20.25 -4.64
CA GLY A 152 -13.01 -20.12 -3.54
C GLY A 152 -12.22 -18.83 -3.63
N VAL A 153 -11.91 -18.26 -2.47
CA VAL A 153 -11.17 -17.01 -2.35
C VAL A 153 -10.20 -17.13 -1.19
N VAL A 154 -8.96 -16.75 -1.45
CA VAL A 154 -7.97 -16.42 -0.41
C VAL A 154 -7.71 -14.91 -0.46
N HIS A 155 -7.73 -14.28 0.70
CA HIS A 155 -7.38 -12.88 0.89
C HIS A 155 -6.28 -12.80 1.95
N ILE A 156 -5.15 -12.18 1.60
CA ILE A 156 -4.13 -11.73 2.53
C ILE A 156 -4.27 -10.21 2.65
N ALA A 157 -4.78 -9.73 3.78
CA ALA A 157 -4.78 -8.32 4.11
C ALA A 157 -3.36 -7.91 4.47
N VAL A 158 -2.72 -7.07 3.66
CA VAL A 158 -1.30 -6.72 3.82
C VAL A 158 -1.19 -5.43 4.63
N PHE A 159 -0.27 -5.38 5.59
CA PHE A 159 -0.06 -4.23 6.47
C PHE A 159 1.41 -4.08 6.87
N GLN A 160 1.79 -2.91 7.35
CA GLN A 160 3.14 -2.62 7.82
C GLN A 160 3.29 -2.97 9.31
N HIS A 161 4.38 -3.65 9.68
CA HIS A 161 4.72 -3.93 11.08
C HIS A 161 6.24 -3.94 11.27
N GLU A 162 6.75 -3.18 12.26
CA GLU A 162 8.19 -3.12 12.57
C GLU A 162 9.10 -2.86 11.35
N ALA A 163 8.62 -2.03 10.42
CA ALA A 163 9.26 -1.68 9.14
C ALA A 163 9.15 -2.70 7.97
N TYR A 164 8.44 -3.81 8.15
CA TYR A 164 8.29 -4.84 7.11
C TYR A 164 6.82 -5.12 6.75
N PRO A 165 6.57 -5.63 5.52
CA PRO A 165 5.23 -6.05 5.13
C PRO A 165 4.88 -7.35 5.83
N CYS A 166 3.74 -7.35 6.51
CA CYS A 166 3.11 -8.53 7.07
C CYS A 166 1.74 -8.73 6.40
N GLY A 167 1.16 -9.91 6.56
CA GLY A 167 -0.17 -10.18 6.04
C GLY A 167 -1.01 -11.01 6.99
N GLU A 168 -2.31 -10.79 6.99
CA GLU A 168 -3.29 -11.67 7.63
C GLU A 168 -4.05 -12.46 6.57
N LEU A 169 -3.96 -13.78 6.62
CA LEU A 169 -4.55 -14.66 5.60
C LEU A 169 -5.89 -15.22 6.08
N GLY A 170 -6.91 -15.03 5.26
CA GLY A 170 -8.17 -15.73 5.37
C GLY A 170 -8.57 -16.40 4.05
N ILE A 171 -9.05 -17.64 4.14
CA ILE A 171 -9.37 -18.48 2.97
C ILE A 171 -10.74 -19.13 3.12
N SER A 172 -11.47 -19.22 2.02
CA SER A 172 -12.76 -19.88 1.94
C SER A 172 -12.88 -20.65 0.63
N VAL A 173 -13.57 -21.78 0.67
CA VAL A 173 -13.93 -22.59 -0.50
C VAL A 173 -15.38 -23.00 -0.33
N ASP A 174 -16.14 -22.91 -1.42
CA ASP A 174 -17.53 -23.33 -1.49
C ASP A 174 -17.71 -24.73 -0.88
N SER A 175 -18.75 -24.92 -0.07
CA SER A 175 -18.95 -26.12 0.74
C SER A 175 -18.98 -27.41 -0.09
N PHE A 176 -19.54 -27.38 -1.32
CA PHE A 176 -19.59 -28.54 -2.22
C PHE A 176 -18.22 -28.84 -2.88
N CYS A 177 -17.30 -27.89 -2.80
CA CYS A 177 -15.95 -27.98 -3.38
C CYS A 177 -14.88 -28.29 -2.33
N GLN A 178 -15.22 -28.27 -1.04
CA GLN A 178 -14.28 -28.60 0.04
C GLN A 178 -13.81 -30.06 -0.02
N GLY A 179 -12.63 -30.33 0.55
CA GLY A 179 -12.03 -31.68 0.56
C GLY A 179 -11.39 -32.12 -0.76
N LYS A 180 -11.51 -31.32 -1.84
CA LYS A 180 -10.97 -31.63 -3.18
C LYS A 180 -9.58 -31.03 -3.46
N GLY A 181 -8.88 -30.55 -2.43
CA GLY A 181 -7.55 -29.93 -2.57
C GLY A 181 -7.52 -28.47 -3.04
N ILE A 182 -8.66 -27.87 -3.42
CA ILE A 182 -8.76 -26.47 -3.91
C ILE A 182 -8.19 -25.46 -2.91
N GLY A 183 -8.49 -25.63 -1.61
CA GLY A 183 -7.98 -24.75 -0.56
C GLY A 183 -6.45 -24.78 -0.45
N ARG A 184 -5.82 -25.95 -0.68
CA ARG A 184 -4.36 -26.07 -0.70
C ARG A 184 -3.75 -25.35 -1.90
N LEU A 185 -4.35 -25.50 -3.08
CA LEU A 185 -3.91 -24.80 -4.29
C LEU A 185 -4.03 -23.28 -4.14
N LEU A 186 -5.15 -22.78 -3.62
CA LEU A 186 -5.33 -21.34 -3.31
C LEU A 186 -4.27 -20.86 -2.31
N PHE A 187 -4.05 -21.61 -1.24
CA PHE A 187 -3.09 -21.28 -0.20
C PHE A 187 -1.65 -21.21 -0.76
N ASP A 188 -1.23 -22.21 -1.54
CA ASP A 188 0.11 -22.24 -2.15
C ASP A 188 0.30 -21.07 -3.14
N GLN A 189 -0.72 -20.75 -3.95
CA GLN A 189 -0.70 -19.56 -4.82
C GLN A 189 -0.56 -18.26 -4.03
N ALA A 190 -1.26 -18.15 -2.89
CA ALA A 190 -1.19 -16.98 -2.03
C ALA A 190 0.20 -16.82 -1.40
N LEU A 191 0.81 -17.92 -0.94
CA LEU A 191 2.18 -17.90 -0.41
C LEU A 191 3.20 -17.47 -1.47
N GLN A 192 3.07 -17.95 -2.71
CA GLN A 192 3.95 -17.54 -3.80
C GLN A 192 3.84 -16.05 -4.10
N HIS A 193 2.61 -15.51 -4.11
CA HIS A 193 2.39 -14.08 -4.30
C HIS A 193 2.90 -13.25 -3.12
N ALA A 194 2.68 -13.71 -1.88
CA ALA A 194 3.17 -13.04 -0.68
C ALA A 194 4.70 -12.90 -0.71
N ARG A 195 5.42 -13.95 -1.10
CA ARG A 195 6.88 -13.89 -1.28
C ARG A 195 7.31 -12.91 -2.37
N ARG A 196 6.63 -12.89 -3.53
CA ARG A 196 6.93 -11.94 -4.61
C ARG A 196 6.70 -10.49 -4.19
N ARG A 197 5.71 -10.25 -3.33
CA ARG A 197 5.36 -8.96 -2.73
C ARG A 197 6.20 -8.61 -1.48
N LYS A 198 7.26 -9.38 -1.21
CA LYS A 198 8.17 -9.22 -0.06
C LYS A 198 7.45 -9.19 1.28
N VAL A 199 6.39 -9.99 1.44
CA VAL A 199 5.74 -10.18 2.74
C VAL A 199 6.63 -11.07 3.59
N ASN A 200 7.07 -10.57 4.74
CA ASN A 200 7.99 -11.26 5.64
C ASN A 200 7.27 -12.29 6.49
N ARG A 201 6.08 -11.93 7.01
CA ARG A 201 5.32 -12.74 7.96
C ARG A 201 3.84 -12.80 7.57
N LEU A 202 3.25 -13.99 7.65
CA LEU A 202 1.81 -14.18 7.56
C LEU A 202 1.25 -14.63 8.90
N ARG A 203 0.15 -13.99 9.32
CA ARG A 203 -0.64 -14.35 10.49
C ARG A 203 -1.91 -15.04 10.03
N ILE A 204 -2.26 -16.13 10.71
CA ILE A 204 -3.49 -16.88 10.48
C ILE A 204 -4.07 -17.18 11.85
N GLN A 205 -5.29 -16.70 12.09
CA GLN A 205 -6.05 -17.05 13.28
C GLN A 205 -7.12 -18.07 12.89
N TYR A 206 -7.19 -19.17 13.63
CA TYR A 206 -8.20 -20.20 13.40
C TYR A 206 -8.52 -20.97 14.68
N LEU A 207 -9.72 -21.55 14.73
CA LEU A 207 -10.12 -22.40 15.85
C LEU A 207 -9.26 -23.65 15.92
N ARG A 208 -8.90 -24.11 17.12
CA ARG A 208 -8.13 -25.33 17.38
C ARG A 208 -8.72 -26.56 16.67
N ARG A 209 -10.05 -26.63 16.59
CA ARG A 209 -10.79 -27.70 15.88
C ARG A 209 -10.76 -27.61 14.35
N ASN A 210 -10.24 -26.53 13.76
CA ASN A 210 -10.12 -26.36 12.31
C ASN A 210 -8.93 -27.15 11.78
N GLY A 211 -9.10 -28.48 11.71
CA GLY A 211 -8.06 -29.40 11.22
C GLY A 211 -7.66 -29.16 9.76
N ARG A 212 -8.55 -28.55 8.95
CA ARG A 212 -8.23 -28.17 7.57
C ARG A 212 -7.21 -27.04 7.53
N MET A 213 -7.43 -25.96 8.29
CA MET A 213 -6.47 -24.86 8.39
C MET A 213 -5.15 -25.32 9.02
N ALA A 214 -5.22 -26.08 10.12
CA ALA A 214 -4.02 -26.67 10.72
C ALA A 214 -3.22 -27.49 9.68
N SER A 215 -3.91 -28.24 8.80
CA SER A 215 -3.27 -28.98 7.73
C SER A 215 -2.63 -28.11 6.64
N LEU A 216 -3.15 -26.91 6.37
CA LEU A 216 -2.54 -25.97 5.42
C LEU A 216 -1.23 -25.39 5.99
N CYS A 217 -1.19 -25.13 7.29
CA CYS A 217 -0.01 -24.56 7.95
C CYS A 217 1.13 -25.58 8.20
N ARG A 218 0.84 -26.89 8.17
CA ARG A 218 1.84 -27.94 8.42
C ARG A 218 2.97 -27.92 7.39
N GLY A 219 4.20 -28.08 7.88
CA GLY A 219 5.41 -28.18 7.05
C GLY A 219 5.97 -26.83 6.58
N LEU A 220 5.47 -25.73 7.12
CA LEU A 220 6.01 -24.38 6.90
C LEU A 220 6.84 -23.94 8.12
N SER A 221 7.66 -22.91 7.94
CA SER A 221 8.39 -22.24 9.03
C SER A 221 7.41 -21.48 9.92
N THR A 222 6.77 -22.19 10.84
CA THR A 222 5.65 -21.68 11.64
C THR A 222 5.98 -21.59 13.12
N HIS A 223 5.48 -20.52 13.74
CA HIS A 223 5.32 -20.42 15.19
C HIS A 223 3.83 -20.47 15.54
N PHE A 224 3.46 -21.30 16.51
CA PHE A 224 2.08 -21.44 16.98
C PHE A 224 1.96 -20.96 18.42
N ALA A 225 0.94 -20.15 18.68
CA ALA A 225 0.48 -19.83 20.03
C ALA A 225 -0.99 -20.27 20.16
N GLN A 226 -1.34 -20.87 21.30
CA GLN A 226 -2.69 -21.36 21.57
C GLN A 226 -3.25 -20.70 22.83
N GLU A 227 -4.45 -20.17 22.73
CA GLU A 227 -5.19 -19.60 23.86
C GLU A 227 -6.64 -20.07 23.78
N GLY A 228 -7.06 -20.89 24.75
CA GLY A 228 -8.39 -21.52 24.71
C GLY A 228 -8.66 -22.28 23.40
N GLU A 229 -9.78 -21.97 22.74
CA GLU A 229 -10.18 -22.58 21.47
C GLU A 229 -9.49 -21.96 20.25
N GLU A 230 -8.62 -20.96 20.41
CA GLU A 230 -7.99 -20.24 19.31
C GLU A 230 -6.54 -20.69 19.10
N THR A 231 -6.11 -20.67 17.84
CA THR A 231 -4.73 -20.89 17.43
C THR A 231 -4.28 -19.71 16.57
N ALA A 232 -3.25 -19.01 17.04
CA ALA A 232 -2.51 -18.03 16.26
C ALA A 232 -1.30 -18.72 15.62
N CYS A 233 -1.32 -18.82 14.29
CA CYS A 233 -0.22 -19.33 13.49
C CYS A 233 0.48 -18.17 12.79
N GLN A 234 1.78 -18.02 13.04
CA GLN A 234 2.63 -17.11 12.29
C GLN A 234 3.53 -17.93 11.37
N ILE A 235 3.50 -17.66 10.06
CA ILE A 235 4.39 -18.23 9.06
C ILE A 235 5.45 -17.18 8.72
N THR A 236 6.73 -17.53 8.87
CA THR A 236 7.84 -16.71 8.37
C THR A 236 8.11 -17.07 6.91
N LEU A 237 7.98 -16.09 6.02
CA LEU A 237 8.20 -16.23 4.58
C LEU A 237 9.58 -15.76 4.13
N ALA A 238 10.13 -14.76 4.81
CA ALA A 238 11.46 -14.20 4.58
C ALA A 238 12.02 -13.63 5.89
N GLU A 239 13.34 -13.51 5.98
CA GLU A 239 14.02 -12.79 7.05
C GLU A 239 13.89 -11.27 6.85
N ASP A 240 14.05 -10.53 7.94
CA ASP A 240 13.99 -9.07 7.95
C ASP A 240 15.29 -8.51 7.34
N ASP A 241 15.19 -8.01 6.10
CA ASP A 241 16.30 -7.39 5.39
C ASP A 241 16.26 -5.86 5.54
N VAL A 242 17.26 -5.31 6.22
CA VAL A 242 17.39 -3.87 6.49
C VAL A 242 17.37 -3.05 5.19
N ALA A 243 17.85 -3.58 4.07
CA ALA A 243 17.81 -2.88 2.78
C ALA A 243 16.38 -2.66 2.27
N ASN A 244 15.40 -3.42 2.76
CA ASN A 244 13.98 -3.31 2.42
C ASN A 244 13.12 -2.69 3.54
N ALA A 245 13.75 -2.23 4.63
CA ALA A 245 13.06 -1.62 5.75
C ALA A 245 12.45 -0.27 5.35
N CYS A 246 11.18 -0.06 5.72
CA CYS A 246 10.54 1.24 5.61
C CYS A 246 9.79 1.55 6.91
N ARG A 247 10.14 2.63 7.60
CA ARG A 247 9.28 3.09 8.72
C ARG A 247 8.01 3.73 8.16
N TYR A 248 6.97 3.82 8.98
CA TYR A 248 5.76 4.55 8.62
C TYR A 248 5.33 5.42 9.79
N GLU A 249 4.66 6.52 9.49
CA GLU A 249 4.05 7.41 10.49
C GLU A 249 2.77 8.06 9.96
N MET A 250 2.00 8.65 10.87
CA MET A 250 0.82 9.46 10.53
C MET A 250 1.16 10.94 10.79
N LEU A 251 1.51 11.68 9.75
CA LEU A 251 1.75 13.12 9.82
C LEU A 251 0.43 13.87 9.74
N ASP A 252 -0.09 14.31 10.89
CA ASP A 252 -1.36 15.04 11.01
C ASP A 252 -2.52 14.36 10.23
N GLY A 253 -2.60 13.03 10.36
CA GLY A 253 -3.63 12.21 9.72
C GLY A 253 -3.33 11.74 8.30
N ILE A 254 -2.16 12.07 7.76
CA ILE A 254 -1.65 11.56 6.48
C ILE A 254 -0.62 10.45 6.73
N GLU A 255 -0.89 9.25 6.22
CA GLU A 255 0.05 8.14 6.25
C GLU A 255 1.25 8.45 5.36
N VAL A 256 2.47 8.30 5.90
CA VAL A 256 3.72 8.47 5.16
C VAL A 256 4.67 7.32 5.45
N PHE A 257 5.19 6.70 4.40
CA PHE A 257 6.26 5.71 4.47
C PHE A 257 7.61 6.37 4.24
N HIS A 258 8.63 5.95 4.97
CA HIS A 258 10.00 6.43 4.81
C HIS A 258 11.00 5.29 4.66
N ALA A 259 11.93 5.43 3.74
CA ALA A 259 13.14 4.62 3.67
C ALA A 259 14.35 5.55 3.85
N ASP A 260 15.17 5.28 4.85
CA ASP A 260 16.28 6.15 5.23
C ASP A 260 17.59 5.62 4.61
N ALA A 261 18.35 6.49 3.95
CA ALA A 261 19.69 6.18 3.46
C ALA A 261 20.76 6.47 4.53
N ALA A 262 21.85 5.70 4.54
CA ALA A 262 22.95 5.88 5.48
C ALA A 262 24.33 5.65 4.81
N PRO A 263 25.14 6.70 4.56
CA PRO A 263 24.80 8.13 4.70
C PRO A 263 23.82 8.59 3.61
N ALA A 264 22.90 9.49 3.96
CA ALA A 264 22.02 10.14 3.00
C ALA A 264 22.70 11.37 2.38
N HIS A 265 22.59 11.52 1.06
CA HIS A 265 23.05 12.71 0.33
C HIS A 265 21.93 13.37 -0.48
N GLY A 266 20.67 12.99 -0.24
CA GLY A 266 19.50 13.66 -0.79
C GLY A 266 18.20 13.00 -0.35
N HIS A 267 17.08 13.61 -0.70
CA HIS A 267 15.73 13.18 -0.33
C HIS A 267 14.77 13.21 -1.53
N VAL A 268 14.00 12.14 -1.74
CA VAL A 268 12.96 12.05 -2.78
C VAL A 268 11.55 11.94 -2.16
N LEU A 269 10.61 12.77 -2.60
CA LEU A 269 9.20 12.66 -2.23
C LEU A 269 8.40 12.02 -3.37
N PHE A 270 7.64 10.97 -3.06
CA PHE A 270 6.80 10.24 -4.00
C PHE A 270 5.31 10.51 -3.77
N ILE A 271 4.57 10.78 -4.85
CA ILE A 271 3.13 11.09 -4.83
C ILE A 271 2.40 10.13 -5.77
N HIS A 272 1.46 9.35 -5.22
CA HIS A 272 0.72 8.33 -5.98
C HIS A 272 -0.41 8.91 -6.86
N GLY A 273 -0.88 8.09 -7.79
CA GLY A 273 -2.01 8.39 -8.67
C GLY A 273 -3.37 8.06 -8.08
N VAL A 274 -4.44 8.25 -8.87
CA VAL A 274 -5.80 7.90 -8.45
C VAL A 274 -5.94 6.40 -8.19
N ALA A 275 -6.67 6.02 -7.13
CA ALA A 275 -6.72 4.63 -6.63
C ALA A 275 -5.34 4.01 -6.34
N GLY A 276 -4.31 4.82 -6.13
CA GLY A 276 -3.04 4.41 -5.56
C GLY A 276 -2.97 4.70 -4.06
N ASP A 277 -1.83 4.40 -3.44
CA ASP A 277 -1.47 4.86 -2.10
C ASP A 277 0.07 4.81 -1.95
N GLY A 278 0.60 5.26 -0.81
CA GLY A 278 2.04 5.27 -0.53
C GLY A 278 2.69 3.88 -0.61
N TRP A 279 1.91 2.81 -0.49
CA TRP A 279 2.42 1.43 -0.54
C TRP A 279 3.06 1.08 -1.89
N GLN A 280 2.56 1.65 -2.99
CA GLN A 280 3.07 1.40 -4.34
C GLN A 280 4.56 1.75 -4.46
N TRP A 281 5.00 2.78 -3.75
CA TRP A 281 6.40 3.22 -3.70
C TRP A 281 7.19 2.43 -2.65
N ARG A 282 6.56 2.16 -1.49
CA ARG A 282 7.14 1.37 -0.39
C ARG A 282 7.66 0.01 -0.81
N GLU A 283 6.99 -0.66 -1.75
CA GLU A 283 7.35 -2.03 -2.10
C GLU A 283 8.72 -2.15 -2.78
N ASN A 284 9.05 -1.19 -3.65
CA ASN A 284 10.25 -1.26 -4.49
C ASN A 284 11.04 0.05 -4.52
N MET A 285 10.42 1.16 -4.96
CA MET A 285 11.16 2.39 -5.25
C MET A 285 11.76 3.02 -4.00
N LEU A 286 11.03 3.10 -2.89
CA LEU A 286 11.55 3.66 -1.63
C LEU A 286 12.84 2.94 -1.16
N PRO A 287 12.84 1.61 -0.93
CA PRO A 287 14.07 0.86 -0.64
C PRO A 287 15.17 1.04 -1.68
N TRP A 288 14.81 1.05 -2.97
CA TRP A 288 15.78 1.15 -4.04
C TRP A 288 16.50 2.50 -4.04
N PHE A 289 15.79 3.61 -3.85
CA PHE A 289 16.41 4.94 -3.73
C PHE A 289 17.27 5.06 -2.47
N ALA A 290 16.83 4.50 -1.34
CA ALA A 290 17.61 4.48 -0.11
C ALA A 290 18.95 3.74 -0.29
N ALA A 291 18.94 2.61 -1.03
CA ALA A 291 20.14 1.87 -1.39
C ALA A 291 21.09 2.66 -2.33
N HIS A 292 20.59 3.69 -3.01
CA HIS A 292 21.37 4.62 -3.85
C HIS A 292 21.72 5.93 -3.12
N GLY A 293 21.66 5.96 -1.78
CA GLY A 293 22.08 7.11 -0.97
C GLY A 293 21.03 8.22 -0.86
N LEU A 294 19.79 7.97 -1.31
CA LEU A 294 18.69 8.93 -1.31
C LEU A 294 17.59 8.48 -0.36
N SER A 295 17.43 9.18 0.77
CA SER A 295 16.28 8.96 1.63
C SER A 295 14.99 9.24 0.86
N GLY A 296 13.91 8.54 1.19
CA GLY A 296 12.65 8.65 0.47
C GLY A 296 11.45 8.77 1.40
N SER A 297 10.45 9.54 0.98
CA SER A 297 9.12 9.59 1.61
C SER A 297 8.03 9.32 0.58
N ALA A 298 7.01 8.54 0.93
CA ALA A 298 5.83 8.33 0.10
C ALA A 298 4.56 8.50 0.93
N LEU A 299 3.74 9.49 0.61
CA LEU A 299 2.47 9.73 1.28
C LEU A 299 1.34 8.89 0.67
N SER A 300 0.33 8.59 1.47
CA SER A 300 -1.01 8.21 1.01
C SER A 300 -1.92 9.43 1.14
N LEU A 301 -2.41 9.96 0.02
CA LEU A 301 -3.35 11.09 0.01
C LEU A 301 -4.62 10.74 0.81
N ARG A 302 -5.32 11.76 1.33
CA ARG A 302 -6.55 11.54 2.11
C ARG A 302 -7.54 10.62 1.37
N GLY A 303 -8.17 9.71 2.11
CA GLY A 303 -9.05 8.68 1.53
C GLY A 303 -8.34 7.51 0.85
N HIS A 304 -7.01 7.47 0.84
CA HIS A 304 -6.20 6.37 0.33
C HIS A 304 -5.30 5.78 1.43
N GLY A 305 -4.91 4.52 1.28
CA GLY A 305 -4.04 3.85 2.25
C GLY A 305 -4.60 3.91 3.69
N GLY A 306 -3.76 4.29 4.64
CA GLY A 306 -4.11 4.54 6.03
C GLY A 306 -4.69 5.95 6.30
N SER A 307 -4.74 6.83 5.30
CA SER A 307 -5.19 8.23 5.47
C SER A 307 -6.71 8.33 5.43
N ALA A 308 -7.29 9.00 6.45
CA ALA A 308 -8.73 9.08 6.61
C ALA A 308 -9.43 9.79 5.43
N ALA A 309 -10.59 9.28 5.03
CA ALA A 309 -11.44 9.94 4.03
C ALA A 309 -12.22 11.12 4.64
N ARG A 310 -12.58 12.09 3.79
CA ARG A 310 -13.49 13.21 4.13
C ARG A 310 -14.59 13.28 3.09
N GLN A 311 -15.76 13.80 3.45
CA GLN A 311 -16.82 14.04 2.46
C GLN A 311 -16.44 15.21 1.56
N ASN A 312 -16.86 15.16 0.28
CA ASN A 312 -16.67 16.23 -0.71
C ASN A 312 -15.21 16.65 -0.89
N GLN A 313 -14.29 15.69 -1.02
CA GLN A 313 -12.89 15.95 -1.30
C GLN A 313 -12.73 16.64 -2.66
N THR A 314 -11.76 17.54 -2.77
CA THR A 314 -11.44 18.26 -3.99
C THR A 314 -9.97 18.07 -4.36
N LEU A 315 -9.57 18.47 -5.58
CA LEU A 315 -8.16 18.44 -5.96
C LEU A 315 -7.29 19.32 -5.05
N ARG A 316 -7.82 20.46 -4.60
CA ARG A 316 -7.16 21.37 -3.65
C ARG A 316 -6.88 20.72 -2.31
N ASP A 317 -7.75 19.81 -1.88
CA ASP A 317 -7.54 19.04 -0.66
C ASP A 317 -6.33 18.12 -0.78
N TYR A 318 -6.10 17.51 -1.95
CA TYR A 318 -4.90 16.72 -2.19
C TYR A 318 -3.64 17.58 -2.29
N GLU A 319 -3.73 18.78 -2.87
CA GLU A 319 -2.61 19.74 -2.86
C GLU A 319 -2.20 20.11 -1.42
N GLN A 320 -3.18 20.30 -0.53
CA GLN A 320 -2.92 20.56 0.90
C GLN A 320 -2.23 19.37 1.58
N ASP A 321 -2.60 18.13 1.26
CA ASP A 321 -1.94 16.94 1.81
C ASP A 321 -0.46 16.89 1.42
N VAL A 322 -0.15 17.21 0.15
CA VAL A 322 1.24 17.25 -0.32
C VAL A 322 2.02 18.35 0.37
N GLN A 323 1.43 19.55 0.52
CA GLN A 323 2.08 20.66 1.23
C GLN A 323 2.32 20.33 2.70
N GLN A 324 1.34 19.73 3.39
CA GLN A 324 1.47 19.30 4.78
C GLN A 324 2.63 18.32 4.97
N VAL A 325 2.79 17.36 4.04
CA VAL A 325 3.93 16.44 4.10
C VAL A 325 5.24 17.16 3.83
N LEU A 326 5.31 18.06 2.83
CA LEU A 326 6.51 18.85 2.54
C LEU A 326 6.97 19.68 3.73
N ASP A 327 6.02 20.33 4.43
CA ASP A 327 6.30 21.14 5.62
C ASP A 327 6.77 20.28 6.82
N GLY A 328 6.36 19.01 6.86
CA GLY A 328 6.74 18.04 7.89
C GLY A 328 8.05 17.30 7.64
N LEU A 329 8.65 17.40 6.45
CA LEU A 329 9.95 16.79 6.16
C LEU A 329 11.09 17.54 6.88
N PRO A 330 12.17 16.86 7.28
CA PRO A 330 13.32 17.49 7.95
C PRO A 330 14.05 18.53 7.09
N GLY A 331 13.81 18.50 5.77
CA GLY A 331 14.33 19.45 4.80
C GLY A 331 13.55 19.34 3.49
N LYS A 332 13.85 20.25 2.56
CA LYS A 332 13.24 20.23 1.23
C LYS A 332 13.73 19.01 0.45
N PRO A 333 12.87 18.30 -0.29
CA PRO A 333 13.31 17.21 -1.14
C PRO A 333 14.11 17.73 -2.34
N ASP A 334 15.14 16.99 -2.72
CA ASP A 334 15.92 17.25 -3.93
C ASP A 334 15.15 16.89 -5.21
N LEU A 335 14.16 16.00 -5.09
CA LEU A 335 13.31 15.56 -6.18
C LEU A 335 11.89 15.23 -5.69
N ILE A 336 10.88 15.70 -6.43
CA ILE A 336 9.51 15.21 -6.28
C ILE A 336 9.14 14.33 -7.48
N VAL A 337 8.57 13.17 -7.20
CA VAL A 337 8.17 12.18 -8.20
C VAL A 337 6.67 11.94 -8.07
N GLY A 338 5.93 12.22 -9.13
CA GLY A 338 4.47 12.05 -9.14
C GLY A 338 4.01 11.08 -10.22
N HIS A 339 3.14 10.14 -9.88
CA HIS A 339 2.49 9.24 -10.85
C HIS A 339 1.06 9.67 -11.14
N SER A 340 0.68 9.74 -12.42
CA SER A 340 -0.71 10.03 -12.83
C SER A 340 -1.26 11.32 -12.18
N MET A 341 -2.32 11.24 -11.39
CA MET A 341 -2.83 12.37 -10.58
C MET A 341 -1.76 12.97 -9.66
N GLY A 342 -0.90 12.15 -9.07
CA GLY A 342 0.22 12.62 -8.26
C GLY A 342 1.21 13.47 -9.04
N GLY A 343 1.38 13.20 -10.34
CA GLY A 343 2.16 14.05 -11.25
C GLY A 343 1.51 15.41 -11.48
N PHE A 344 0.18 15.50 -11.54
CA PHE A 344 -0.51 16.80 -11.59
C PHE A 344 -0.34 17.58 -10.28
N LEU A 345 -0.45 16.89 -9.14
CA LEU A 345 -0.20 17.52 -7.83
C LEU A 345 1.24 18.00 -7.70
N THR A 346 2.22 17.26 -8.20
CA THR A 346 3.61 17.72 -8.31
C THR A 346 3.69 19.03 -9.09
N GLN A 347 3.07 19.11 -10.27
CA GLN A 347 3.05 20.33 -11.08
C GLN A 347 2.44 21.53 -10.32
N ARG A 348 1.34 21.31 -9.60
CA ARG A 348 0.68 22.34 -8.79
C ARG A 348 1.56 22.89 -7.66
N VAL A 349 2.31 22.02 -6.99
CA VAL A 349 3.22 22.42 -5.91
C VAL A 349 4.46 23.16 -6.44
N LEU A 350 4.87 22.87 -7.68
CA LEU A 350 6.00 23.56 -8.32
C LEU A 350 5.62 24.95 -8.85
N GLU A 351 4.34 25.19 -9.17
CA GLU A 351 3.88 26.45 -9.74
C GLU A 351 4.13 27.63 -8.78
N GLY A 352 5.00 28.55 -9.18
CA GLY A 352 5.44 29.69 -8.37
C GLY A 352 6.42 29.34 -7.24
N ASN A 353 6.81 28.06 -7.12
CA ASN A 353 7.77 27.60 -6.12
C ASN A 353 9.20 27.62 -6.70
N THR A 354 10.09 28.36 -6.05
CA THR A 354 11.51 28.50 -6.44
C THR A 354 12.46 27.68 -5.57
N ASP A 355 11.92 27.03 -4.54
CA ASP A 355 12.67 26.23 -3.57
C ASP A 355 12.77 24.75 -3.96
N LEU A 356 11.93 24.31 -4.89
CA LEU A 356 11.93 22.95 -5.43
C LEU A 356 12.53 22.99 -6.83
N HIS A 357 13.64 22.27 -7.01
CA HIS A 357 14.47 22.45 -8.21
C HIS A 357 14.29 21.36 -9.27
N ARG A 358 13.75 20.19 -8.91
CA ARG A 358 13.61 19.06 -9.83
C ARG A 358 12.33 18.27 -9.58
N ALA A 359 11.74 17.76 -10.66
CA ALA A 359 10.64 16.81 -10.57
C ALA A 359 10.63 15.79 -11.72
N SER A 360 10.07 14.62 -11.45
CA SER A 360 9.78 13.60 -12.46
C SER A 360 8.28 13.26 -12.48
N LEU A 361 7.66 13.45 -13.63
CA LEU A 361 6.24 13.23 -13.88
C LEU A 361 6.05 11.90 -14.62
N ILE A 362 5.53 10.88 -13.95
CA ILE A 362 5.40 9.52 -14.51
C ILE A 362 3.94 9.28 -14.93
N CYS A 363 3.71 9.05 -16.22
CA CYS A 363 2.38 8.88 -16.81
C CYS A 363 1.38 9.92 -16.30
N SER A 364 1.84 11.18 -16.19
CA SER A 364 1.16 12.23 -15.44
C SER A 364 -0.10 12.73 -16.15
N VAL A 365 -1.10 13.09 -15.36
CA VAL A 365 -2.16 13.99 -15.85
C VAL A 365 -1.49 15.29 -16.30
N PRO A 366 -1.78 15.79 -17.52
CA PRO A 366 -1.08 16.94 -18.10
C PRO A 366 -1.45 18.25 -17.39
N PRO A 367 -0.71 19.35 -17.60
CA PRO A 367 -0.93 20.61 -16.91
C PRO A 367 -2.31 21.23 -17.20
N TRP A 368 -2.97 20.86 -18.30
CA TRP A 368 -4.35 21.29 -18.62
C TRP A 368 -5.45 20.35 -18.08
N GLY A 369 -5.08 19.37 -17.26
CA GLY A 369 -6.01 18.39 -16.68
C GLY A 369 -6.50 17.34 -17.69
N LEU A 370 -7.47 16.53 -17.27
CA LEU A 370 -8.06 15.50 -18.13
C LEU A 370 -9.21 16.07 -18.98
N LEU A 371 -9.18 15.77 -20.27
CA LEU A 371 -10.32 16.03 -21.16
C LEU A 371 -11.48 15.07 -20.83
N PRO A 372 -12.74 15.46 -21.05
CA PRO A 372 -13.91 14.62 -20.70
C PRO A 372 -13.84 13.17 -21.20
N GLY A 373 -13.45 12.94 -22.46
CA GLY A 373 -13.37 11.58 -23.01
C GLY A 373 -12.24 10.70 -22.43
N THR A 374 -11.28 11.29 -21.70
CA THR A 374 -10.26 10.54 -20.94
C THR A 374 -10.77 10.21 -19.54
N LEU A 375 -11.57 11.09 -18.94
CA LEU A 375 -12.19 10.86 -17.64
C LEU A 375 -13.12 9.64 -17.67
N ASP A 376 -13.87 9.45 -18.75
CA ASP A 376 -14.73 8.26 -18.91
C ASP A 376 -13.92 6.96 -18.86
N LYS A 377 -12.74 6.94 -19.50
CA LYS A 377 -11.82 5.79 -19.45
C LYS A 377 -11.22 5.57 -18.07
N VAL A 378 -10.93 6.64 -17.32
CA VAL A 378 -10.51 6.54 -15.91
C VAL A 378 -11.61 5.88 -15.09
N VAL A 379 -12.85 6.36 -15.23
CA VAL A 379 -14.02 5.84 -14.50
C VAL A 379 -14.28 4.38 -14.86
N GLU A 380 -14.20 4.02 -16.13
CA GLU A 380 -14.34 2.63 -16.61
C GLU A 380 -13.22 1.72 -16.08
N PHE A 381 -11.97 2.19 -16.13
CA PHE A 381 -10.80 1.44 -15.69
C PHE A 381 -10.79 1.18 -14.18
N MET A 382 -11.24 2.15 -13.37
CA MET A 382 -11.15 2.07 -11.92
C MET A 382 -12.17 1.11 -11.31
N GLY A 383 -13.37 0.97 -11.89
CA GLY A 383 -14.39 -0.01 -11.46
C GLY A 383 -14.85 0.08 -9.99
N ASP A 384 -14.33 1.02 -9.21
CA ASP A 384 -14.48 1.16 -7.77
C ASP A 384 -15.26 2.46 -7.45
N PRO A 385 -16.32 2.40 -6.61
CA PRO A 385 -17.14 3.57 -6.29
C PRO A 385 -16.38 4.75 -5.69
N LEU A 386 -15.34 4.49 -4.89
CA LEU A 386 -14.48 5.53 -4.30
C LEU A 386 -13.59 6.15 -5.38
N GLY A 387 -12.97 5.32 -6.21
CA GLY A 387 -12.19 5.78 -7.37
C GLY A 387 -12.99 6.64 -8.35
N LYS A 388 -14.25 6.25 -8.62
CA LYS A 388 -15.18 7.02 -9.45
C LYS A 388 -15.56 8.36 -8.81
N ALA A 389 -15.83 8.38 -7.50
CA ALA A 389 -16.13 9.62 -6.78
C ALA A 389 -14.95 10.59 -6.80
N ILE A 390 -13.73 10.09 -6.61
CA ILE A 390 -12.50 10.90 -6.65
C ILE A 390 -12.25 11.44 -8.07
N ALA A 391 -12.41 10.61 -9.10
CA ALA A 391 -12.25 11.05 -10.49
C ALA A 391 -13.26 12.15 -10.87
N ILE A 392 -14.52 11.99 -10.47
CA ILE A 392 -15.58 13.01 -10.69
C ILE A 392 -15.27 14.29 -9.91
N GLN A 393 -14.89 14.18 -8.64
CA GLN A 393 -14.55 15.33 -7.80
C GLN A 393 -13.31 16.09 -8.32
N ALA A 394 -12.30 15.38 -8.83
CA ALA A 394 -11.13 15.98 -9.47
C ALA A 394 -11.51 16.69 -10.79
N ALA A 395 -12.54 16.22 -11.50
CA ALA A 395 -13.00 16.82 -12.75
C ALA A 395 -13.92 18.04 -12.56
N GLU A 396 -14.64 18.13 -11.45
CA GLU A 396 -15.56 19.23 -11.14
C GLU A 396 -14.85 20.53 -10.71
N GLY A 397 -13.59 20.46 -10.28
CA GLY A 397 -12.80 21.58 -9.76
C GLY A 397 -12.19 22.53 -10.80
N LYS A 398 -12.87 22.83 -11.91
CA LYS A 398 -12.28 23.62 -13.01
C LYS A 398 -11.69 24.99 -12.57
N PRO A 399 -10.55 25.40 -13.16
CA PRO A 399 -9.72 24.61 -14.06
C PRO A 399 -8.61 23.91 -13.28
N ALA A 400 -8.52 22.58 -13.39
CA ALA A 400 -7.29 21.85 -13.14
C ALA A 400 -6.26 22.29 -14.20
N TYR A 401 -5.64 23.45 -13.98
CA TYR A 401 -4.65 24.05 -14.85
C TYR A 401 -3.41 24.41 -14.03
N VAL A 402 -2.24 24.11 -14.59
CA VAL A 402 -0.94 24.58 -14.13
C VAL A 402 -0.34 25.42 -15.23
N ASN A 403 0.15 26.62 -14.91
CA ASN A 403 0.93 27.40 -15.85
C ASN A 403 2.39 26.91 -15.87
N PRO A 404 2.87 26.24 -16.93
CA PRO A 404 4.24 25.73 -16.96
C PRO A 404 5.28 26.85 -16.93
N ASP A 405 4.96 28.04 -17.45
CA ASP A 405 5.84 29.21 -17.43
C ASP A 405 6.17 29.69 -16.00
N ASN A 406 5.34 29.31 -15.02
CA ASN A 406 5.55 29.62 -13.61
C ASN A 406 6.30 28.50 -12.86
N VAL A 407 6.79 27.47 -13.55
CA VAL A 407 7.56 26.37 -12.94
C VAL A 407 9.04 26.57 -13.23
N SER A 408 9.80 26.89 -12.18
CA SER A 408 11.26 27.07 -12.28
C SER A 408 12.07 25.77 -12.19
N ALA A 409 11.42 24.69 -11.72
CA ALA A 409 12.04 23.39 -11.54
C ALA A 409 12.36 22.70 -12.89
N ARG A 410 13.45 21.93 -12.94
CA ARG A 410 13.74 21.03 -14.07
C ARG A 410 12.81 19.83 -14.02
N VAL A 411 11.91 19.74 -15.01
CA VAL A 411 10.92 18.67 -15.11
C VAL A 411 11.37 17.58 -16.09
N GLN A 412 11.30 16.32 -15.66
CA GLN A 412 11.37 15.14 -16.52
C GLN A 412 9.97 14.56 -16.69
N VAL A 413 9.60 14.15 -17.91
CA VAL A 413 8.32 13.51 -18.18
C VAL A 413 8.56 12.10 -18.69
N ILE A 414 8.04 11.10 -17.98
CA ILE A 414 8.19 9.68 -18.27
C ILE A 414 6.82 9.10 -18.62
N GLY A 415 6.72 8.28 -19.67
CA GLY A 415 5.46 7.63 -20.08
C GLY A 415 5.63 6.16 -20.44
N GLY A 416 4.54 5.40 -20.41
CA GLY A 416 4.50 4.05 -20.96
C GLY A 416 4.08 4.03 -22.43
N SER A 417 4.82 3.33 -23.29
CA SER A 417 4.52 3.22 -24.73
C SER A 417 3.16 2.57 -25.06
N ARG A 418 2.59 1.82 -24.12
CA ARG A 418 1.28 1.14 -24.23
C ARG A 418 0.25 1.71 -23.26
N ASP A 419 0.51 2.89 -22.69
CA ASP A 419 -0.45 3.56 -21.82
C ASP A 419 -1.68 3.99 -22.64
N LYS A 420 -2.86 3.50 -22.24
CA LYS A 420 -4.15 3.83 -22.87
C LYS A 420 -4.91 4.93 -22.10
N LEU A 421 -4.48 5.24 -20.89
CA LEU A 421 -5.07 6.23 -20.01
C LEU A 421 -4.44 7.60 -20.22
N ILE A 422 -3.11 7.64 -20.23
CA ILE A 422 -2.31 8.81 -20.59
C ILE A 422 -1.44 8.42 -21.80
N PRO A 423 -1.99 8.52 -23.02
CA PRO A 423 -1.32 8.05 -24.22
C PRO A 423 0.05 8.73 -24.48
N PRO A 424 0.97 8.07 -25.21
CA PRO A 424 2.29 8.62 -25.54
C PRO A 424 2.25 10.03 -26.14
N GLU A 425 1.24 10.36 -26.94
CA GLU A 425 1.04 11.69 -27.50
C GLU A 425 0.73 12.76 -26.44
N VAL A 426 0.03 12.39 -25.38
CA VAL A 426 -0.25 13.27 -24.22
C VAL A 426 1.02 13.45 -23.40
N VAL A 427 1.77 12.36 -23.15
CA VAL A 427 3.08 12.42 -22.48
C VAL A 427 4.03 13.36 -23.24
N ALA A 428 4.11 13.23 -24.56
CA ALA A 428 4.92 14.09 -25.40
C ALA A 428 4.45 15.55 -25.39
N ALA A 429 3.14 15.79 -25.33
CA ALA A 429 2.60 17.14 -25.19
C ALA A 429 2.95 17.76 -23.83
N THR A 430 2.81 17.01 -22.73
CA THR A 430 3.24 17.45 -21.39
C THR A 430 4.73 17.77 -21.36
N ALA A 431 5.58 16.95 -21.98
CA ALA A 431 7.01 17.22 -22.08
C ALA A 431 7.31 18.54 -22.80
N ARG A 432 6.62 18.80 -23.93
CA ARG A 432 6.75 20.09 -24.66
C ARG A 432 6.33 21.29 -23.82
N SER A 433 5.33 21.16 -22.95
CA SER A 433 4.93 22.24 -22.04
C SER A 433 6.00 22.62 -21.02
N TYR A 434 6.97 21.74 -20.75
CA TYR A 434 8.09 21.98 -19.85
C TYR A 434 9.43 22.06 -20.59
N ASP A 435 9.42 22.33 -21.90
CA ASP A 435 10.61 22.41 -22.76
C ASP A 435 11.57 21.22 -22.63
N THR A 436 11.00 20.01 -22.46
CA THR A 436 11.76 18.77 -22.29
C THR A 436 11.34 17.70 -23.31
N THR A 437 12.16 16.65 -23.42
CA THR A 437 11.86 15.49 -24.26
C THR A 437 11.27 14.37 -23.41
N PRO A 438 10.18 13.70 -23.83
CA PRO A 438 9.60 12.61 -23.06
C PRO A 438 10.53 11.39 -23.05
N VAL A 439 10.60 10.71 -21.90
CA VAL A 439 11.22 9.40 -21.77
C VAL A 439 10.14 8.33 -21.87
N MET A 440 10.19 7.50 -22.89
CA MET A 440 9.21 6.43 -23.09
C MET A 440 9.75 5.08 -22.62
N ILE A 441 9.03 4.44 -21.71
CA ILE A 441 9.31 3.07 -21.27
C ILE A 441 8.64 2.09 -22.23
N GLU A 442 9.44 1.26 -22.87
CA GLU A 442 8.98 0.30 -23.88
C GLU A 442 8.19 -0.85 -23.25
N ASP A 443 7.08 -1.21 -23.91
CA ASP A 443 6.11 -2.22 -23.46
C ASP A 443 5.59 -1.98 -22.02
N ALA A 444 5.29 -0.72 -21.70
CA ALA A 444 4.75 -0.33 -20.41
C ALA A 444 3.36 0.32 -20.55
N GLY A 445 2.43 -0.06 -19.68
CA GLY A 445 1.11 0.57 -19.54
C GLY A 445 1.09 1.63 -18.43
N HIS A 446 -0.11 2.08 -18.04
CA HIS A 446 -0.29 3.18 -17.08
C HIS A 446 0.31 2.90 -15.69
N ALA A 447 0.14 1.68 -15.17
CA ALA A 447 0.63 1.28 -13.85
C ALA A 447 2.12 0.91 -13.86
N VAL A 448 2.96 1.65 -14.61
CA VAL A 448 4.36 1.31 -14.88
C VAL A 448 5.19 1.14 -13.60
N ILE A 449 4.90 1.94 -12.56
CA ILE A 449 5.60 1.91 -11.26
C ILE A 449 5.33 0.64 -10.43
N SER A 450 4.24 -0.09 -10.72
CA SER A 450 3.87 -1.34 -10.05
C SER A 450 4.01 -2.55 -10.98
N SER A 451 4.53 -2.35 -12.18
CA SER A 451 4.77 -3.41 -13.17
C SER A 451 6.19 -3.97 -13.05
N SER A 452 6.53 -4.98 -13.85
CA SER A 452 7.92 -5.45 -13.97
C SER A 452 8.90 -4.39 -14.50
N LYS A 453 8.40 -3.26 -15.00
CA LYS A 453 9.19 -2.13 -15.55
C LYS A 453 9.53 -1.05 -14.51
N TRP A 454 9.13 -1.22 -13.24
CA TRP A 454 9.33 -0.22 -12.19
C TRP A 454 10.81 0.21 -12.06
N GLN A 455 11.74 -0.74 -12.22
CA GLN A 455 13.16 -0.47 -12.06
C GLN A 455 13.70 0.43 -13.18
N SER A 456 13.27 0.20 -14.42
CA SER A 456 13.63 1.08 -15.54
C SER A 456 13.12 2.51 -15.34
N VAL A 457 11.96 2.69 -14.71
CA VAL A 457 11.48 4.02 -14.30
C VAL A 457 12.39 4.62 -13.23
N ALA A 458 12.72 3.85 -12.18
CA ALA A 458 13.59 4.31 -11.09
C ALA A 458 14.96 4.77 -11.59
N GLU A 459 15.56 4.03 -12.53
CA GLU A 459 16.84 4.38 -13.17
C GLU A 459 16.76 5.70 -13.93
N GLN A 460 15.67 5.96 -14.67
CA GLN A 460 15.47 7.23 -15.39
C GLN A 460 15.29 8.41 -14.44
N VAL A 461 14.57 8.20 -13.34
CA VAL A 461 14.37 9.20 -12.28
C VAL A 461 15.69 9.53 -11.59
N LEU A 462 16.50 8.51 -11.26
CA LEU A 462 17.83 8.70 -10.68
C LEU A 462 18.77 9.44 -11.63
N HIS A 463 18.76 9.08 -12.92
CA HIS A 463 19.57 9.76 -13.94
C HIS A 463 19.21 11.25 -14.04
N HIS A 464 17.92 11.61 -13.97
CA HIS A 464 17.48 13.02 -13.96
C HIS A 464 17.98 13.81 -12.75
N LEU A 465 18.00 13.17 -11.58
CA LEU A 465 18.53 13.80 -10.37
C LEU A 465 20.03 14.07 -10.48
N LEU A 466 20.79 13.11 -11.01
CA LEU A 466 22.25 13.19 -11.13
C LEU A 466 22.72 14.05 -12.33
N ALA A 467 21.86 14.29 -13.32
CA ALA A 467 22.18 15.12 -14.45
C ALA A 467 22.44 16.57 -14.02
N SER A 468 23.67 17.05 -14.27
CA SER A 468 24.13 18.40 -13.93
C SER A 468 23.25 19.49 -14.52
#